data_AF-A0A1G3BVH5-F1
#
_entry.id   AF-A0A1G3BVH5-F1
#
_cell.length_a   1.000
_cell.length_b   1.000
_cell.length_c   1.000
_cell.angle_alpha   90.00
_cell.angle_beta   90.00
_cell.angle_gamma   90.00
#
_symmetry.space_group_name_H-M   'P 1'
#
loop_
_entity.id
_entity.type
_entity.pdbx_description
1 polymer ?
#
loop_
_entity_poly.entity_id
_entity_poly.type
_entity_poly.pdbx_seq_one_letter_code
_entity_poly.pdbx_strand_id
1 'polypeptide(L)'
;MDKGKLFKVYDEIYATNFGFMPCIEKCDGRCEQKPLSVLLPFEDEFIFVRSGKHICNEKLELLGGMLEIIGSTCNFTDGIKCFIHEHRPIACRLYPFYPNLTTDNELELRIDETCPLTESLVMDTAYVSNVISALNKLIPLIDDDYWKMLNHVPSHLWDETCKERRVCILRK
;
A
#
# COMPACT_ATOMS: atom_id res chain seq x y z
N MET A 1 -13.98 -3.98 -12.06
CA MET A 1 -13.93 -2.96 -10.97
C MET A 1 -14.85 -1.76 -11.22
N ASP A 2 -15.46 -1.20 -10.17
CA ASP A 2 -16.30 0.02 -10.20
C ASP A 2 -15.58 1.19 -9.51
N LYS A 3 -15.18 2.19 -10.30
CA LYS A 3 -14.43 3.37 -9.81
C LYS A 3 -15.19 4.16 -8.75
N GLY A 4 -16.50 4.34 -8.91
CA GLY A 4 -17.30 5.13 -7.97
C GLY A 4 -17.38 4.49 -6.59
N LYS A 5 -17.53 3.15 -6.55
CA LYS A 5 -17.48 2.39 -5.30
C LYS A 5 -16.09 2.45 -4.64
N LEU A 6 -15.02 2.30 -5.42
CA LEU A 6 -13.65 2.40 -4.91
C LEU A 6 -13.35 3.78 -4.33
N PHE A 7 -13.73 4.85 -5.03
CA PHE A 7 -13.58 6.23 -4.54
C PHE A 7 -14.29 6.45 -3.21
N LYS A 8 -15.52 5.96 -3.07
CA LYS A 8 -16.26 6.03 -1.81
C LYS A 8 -15.50 5.33 -0.67
N VAL A 9 -14.98 4.13 -0.91
CA VAL A 9 -14.19 3.40 0.10
C VAL A 9 -12.88 4.13 0.40
N TYR A 10 -12.20 4.71 -0.59
CA TYR A 10 -11.01 5.54 -0.37
C TYR A 10 -11.31 6.76 0.50
N ASP A 11 -12.44 7.44 0.31
CA ASP A 11 -12.85 8.54 1.19
C ASP A 11 -13.11 8.08 2.63
N GLU A 12 -13.78 6.94 2.82
CA GLU A 12 -14.00 6.35 4.16
C GLU A 12 -12.69 6.00 4.87
N ILE A 13 -11.76 5.37 4.14
CA ILE A 13 -10.45 5.00 4.67
C ILE A 13 -9.64 6.27 4.97
N TYR A 14 -9.65 7.24 4.06
CA TYR A 14 -8.94 8.49 4.23
C TYR A 14 -9.39 9.24 5.50
N ALA A 15 -10.70 9.27 5.76
CA ALA A 15 -11.29 9.87 6.96
C ALA A 15 -10.97 9.09 8.25
N THR A 16 -10.49 7.86 8.14
CA THR A 16 -10.00 7.09 9.29
C THR A 16 -8.63 7.62 9.67
N ASN A 17 -8.47 8.03 10.94
CA ASN A 17 -7.16 8.38 11.46
C ASN A 17 -6.37 7.09 11.72
N PHE A 18 -5.50 6.72 10.79
CA PHE A 18 -4.56 5.61 10.96
C PHE A 18 -3.47 5.93 12.01
N GLY A 19 -3.42 7.16 12.52
CA GLY A 19 -2.28 7.67 13.25
C GLY A 19 -1.21 8.22 12.32
N PHE A 20 -0.33 9.06 12.87
CA PHE A 20 0.82 9.57 12.13
C PHE A 20 1.92 8.51 12.12
N MET A 21 2.36 8.10 10.94
CA MET A 21 3.57 7.30 10.79
C MET A 21 4.74 8.25 10.48
N PRO A 22 5.65 8.49 11.43
CA PRO A 22 6.84 9.33 11.21
C PRO A 22 7.89 8.57 10.38
N CYS A 23 7.57 8.28 9.12
CA CYS A 23 8.41 7.45 8.24
C CYS A 23 9.85 7.98 8.15
N ILE A 24 10.03 9.27 7.92
CA ILE A 24 11.41 9.81 7.76
C ILE A 24 12.11 9.92 9.12
N GLU A 25 11.45 10.49 10.14
CA GLU A 25 12.09 10.72 11.45
C GLU A 25 12.42 9.42 12.21
N LYS A 26 11.65 8.35 12.02
CA LYS A 26 11.85 7.09 12.77
C LYS A 26 12.32 5.91 11.92
N CYS A 27 12.18 5.95 10.60
CA CYS A 27 12.64 4.87 9.72
C CYS A 27 13.59 5.30 8.61
N ASP A 28 14.10 6.54 8.64
CA ASP A 28 15.08 7.08 7.67
C ASP A 28 14.55 7.02 6.23
N GLY A 29 13.23 7.10 6.08
CA GLY A 29 12.58 7.05 4.77
C GLY A 29 12.76 5.71 4.05
N ARG A 30 13.01 4.59 4.75
CA ARG A 30 13.16 3.26 4.12
C ARG A 30 11.99 2.86 3.22
N CYS A 31 10.78 3.37 3.49
CA CYS A 31 9.63 3.15 2.59
C CYS A 31 9.82 3.79 1.20
N GLU A 32 10.60 4.87 1.08
CA GLU A 32 11.00 5.52 -0.18
C GLU A 32 12.16 4.76 -0.87
N GLN A 33 12.91 3.97 -0.11
CA GLN A 33 14.00 3.13 -0.62
C GLN A 33 13.50 1.76 -1.07
N LYS A 34 12.20 1.50 -0.97
CA LYS A 34 11.61 0.25 -1.44
C LYS A 34 11.70 0.18 -2.96
N PRO A 35 12.08 -0.98 -3.51
CA PRO A 35 12.24 -1.16 -4.94
C PRO A 35 10.92 -1.08 -5.73
N LEU A 36 9.74 -1.18 -5.08
CA LEU A 36 8.44 -0.93 -5.74
C LEU A 36 7.32 -0.52 -4.78
N SER A 37 6.61 0.57 -5.08
CA SER A 37 5.34 0.92 -4.42
C SER A 37 4.19 0.84 -5.43
N VAL A 38 3.47 -0.28 -5.43
CA VAL A 38 2.31 -0.46 -6.31
C VAL A 38 1.12 0.36 -5.79
N LEU A 39 0.48 1.11 -6.68
CA LEU A 39 -0.75 1.85 -6.39
C LEU A 39 -1.96 0.94 -6.56
N LEU A 40 -2.93 1.03 -5.64
CA LEU A 40 -4.20 0.32 -5.83
C LEU A 40 -4.99 0.89 -7.02
N PRO A 41 -5.96 0.14 -7.58
CA PRO A 41 -6.75 0.61 -8.71
C PRO A 41 -7.38 1.99 -8.46
N PHE A 42 -7.13 2.92 -9.38
CA PHE A 42 -7.59 4.31 -9.31
C PHE A 42 -7.09 5.12 -8.09
N GLU A 43 -6.10 4.64 -7.32
CA GLU A 43 -5.53 5.37 -6.19
C GLU A 43 -4.85 6.67 -6.65
N ASP A 44 -4.12 6.64 -7.77
CA ASP A 44 -3.48 7.83 -8.34
C ASP A 44 -4.50 8.89 -8.75
N GLU A 45 -5.59 8.48 -9.42
CA GLU A 45 -6.68 9.38 -9.80
C GLU A 45 -7.36 9.99 -8.58
N PHE A 46 -7.55 9.20 -7.50
CA PHE A 46 -8.11 9.69 -6.26
C PHE A 46 -7.20 10.74 -5.61
N ILE A 47 -5.88 10.51 -5.58
CA ILE A 47 -4.88 11.46 -5.09
C ILE A 47 -4.87 12.73 -5.95
N PHE A 48 -4.94 12.60 -7.27
CA PHE A 48 -4.96 13.73 -8.20
C PHE A 48 -6.17 14.64 -7.97
N VAL A 49 -7.37 14.08 -7.82
CA VAL A 49 -8.59 14.87 -7.54
C VAL A 49 -8.46 15.71 -6.27
N ARG A 50 -7.70 15.24 -5.27
CA ARG A 50 -7.56 15.91 -3.97
C ARG A 50 -6.38 16.88 -3.90
N SER A 51 -5.28 16.55 -4.57
CA SER A 51 -4.01 17.29 -4.45
C SER A 51 -3.64 18.10 -5.69
N GLY A 52 -4.30 17.84 -6.83
CA GLY A 52 -3.92 18.37 -8.13
C GLY A 52 -2.61 17.78 -8.68
N LYS A 53 -2.09 16.71 -8.08
CA LYS A 53 -0.81 16.08 -8.44
C LYS A 53 -0.96 14.57 -8.55
N HIS A 54 -0.34 14.01 -9.59
CA HIS A 54 -0.16 12.56 -9.71
C HIS A 54 1.01 12.12 -8.82
N ILE A 55 0.88 10.95 -8.21
CA ILE A 55 1.99 10.27 -7.52
C ILE A 55 2.60 9.16 -8.37
N CYS A 56 1.81 8.56 -9.25
CA CYS A 56 2.28 7.64 -10.28
C CYS A 56 3.30 8.37 -11.17
N ASN A 57 4.50 7.84 -11.27
CA ASN A 57 5.56 8.34 -12.14
C ASN A 57 6.15 7.25 -13.05
N GLU A 58 5.79 5.99 -12.81
CA GLU A 58 6.22 4.84 -13.60
C GLU A 58 5.07 3.84 -13.75
N LYS A 59 5.14 3.01 -14.78
CA LYS A 59 4.18 1.93 -15.02
C LYS A 59 4.93 0.62 -15.25
N LEU A 60 4.49 -0.44 -14.59
CA LEU A 60 5.05 -1.77 -14.73
C LEU A 60 4.12 -2.63 -15.58
N GLU A 61 4.58 -3.01 -16.77
CA GLU A 61 3.87 -3.93 -17.65
C GLU A 61 4.12 -5.38 -17.19
N LEU A 62 3.04 -6.11 -16.93
CA LEU A 62 3.07 -7.48 -16.44
C LEU A 62 2.14 -8.35 -17.28
N LEU A 63 2.28 -9.67 -17.12
CA LEU A 63 1.31 -10.59 -17.68
C LEU A 63 -0.08 -10.30 -17.08
N GLY A 64 -1.05 -9.95 -17.93
CA GLY A 64 -2.42 -9.65 -17.52
C GLY A 64 -2.75 -8.17 -17.38
N GLY A 65 -1.78 -7.25 -17.52
CA GLY A 65 -2.05 -5.83 -17.53
C GLY A 65 -0.88 -4.94 -17.11
N MET A 66 -1.22 -3.76 -16.59
CA MET A 66 -0.27 -2.74 -16.21
C MET A 66 -0.57 -2.27 -14.80
N LEU A 67 0.47 -2.17 -13.98
CA LEU A 67 0.39 -1.60 -12.64
C LEU A 67 0.94 -0.17 -12.65
N GLU A 68 0.23 0.72 -11.98
CA GLU A 68 0.74 2.05 -11.67
C GLU A 68 1.60 1.95 -10.43
N ILE A 69 2.80 2.51 -10.49
CA ILE A 69 3.78 2.40 -9.42
C ILE A 69 4.35 3.79 -9.08
N ILE A 70 4.78 3.93 -7.83
CA ILE A 70 5.74 4.97 -7.46
C ILE A 70 7.11 4.33 -7.66
N GLY A 71 7.80 4.82 -8.69
CA GLY A 71 9.18 4.48 -8.98
C GLY A 71 10.16 5.08 -7.97
N SER A 72 11.40 5.23 -8.39
CA SER A 72 12.54 5.51 -7.50
C SER A 72 12.47 6.79 -6.64
N THR A 73 11.54 7.72 -6.92
CA THR A 73 11.39 8.95 -6.12
C THR A 73 9.93 9.39 -6.03
N CYS A 74 9.41 9.53 -4.80
CA CYS A 74 8.08 10.09 -4.58
C CYS A 74 8.11 11.62 -4.62
N ASN A 75 7.22 12.24 -5.41
CA ASN A 75 7.15 13.70 -5.52
C ASN A 75 6.47 14.40 -4.31
N PHE A 76 6.11 13.64 -3.28
CA PHE A 76 5.49 14.13 -2.05
C PHE A 76 6.43 14.08 -0.84
N THR A 77 7.73 13.81 -1.06
CA THR A 77 8.78 13.99 -0.05
C THR A 77 9.72 15.10 -0.47
N ASP A 78 10.19 15.91 0.49
CA ASP A 78 11.30 16.85 0.29
C ASP A 78 12.66 16.28 0.75
N GLY A 79 12.69 14.98 1.09
CA GLY A 79 13.84 14.30 1.67
C GLY A 79 13.94 14.43 3.19
N ILE A 80 13.17 15.32 3.82
CA ILE A 80 13.13 15.56 5.27
C ILE A 80 11.75 15.20 5.84
N LYS A 81 10.69 15.51 5.10
CA LYS A 81 9.28 15.30 5.47
C LYS A 81 8.53 14.65 4.32
N CYS A 82 7.65 13.72 4.69
CA CYS A 82 6.75 13.05 3.77
C CYS A 82 5.35 13.65 3.92
N PHE A 83 4.84 14.27 2.86
CA PHE A 83 3.54 14.94 2.82
C PHE A 83 2.45 14.05 2.22
N ILE A 84 2.81 12.86 1.71
CA ILE A 84 1.85 11.99 1.01
C ILE A 84 0.72 11.50 1.92
N HIS A 85 0.97 11.39 3.22
CA HIS A 85 -0.01 10.89 4.18
C HIS A 85 -1.27 11.78 4.24
N GLU A 86 -1.17 13.05 3.87
CA GLU A 86 -2.32 13.98 3.80
C GLU A 86 -3.21 13.75 2.59
N HIS A 87 -2.76 12.99 1.59
CA HIS A 87 -3.47 12.80 0.32
C HIS A 87 -3.73 11.34 -0.02
N ARG A 88 -2.88 10.42 0.45
CA ARG A 88 -2.94 9.00 0.11
C ARG A 88 -3.85 8.24 1.09
N PRO A 89 -4.84 7.49 0.59
CA PRO A 89 -5.80 6.80 1.43
C PRO A 89 -5.18 5.59 2.13
N ILE A 90 -4.27 4.84 1.47
CA ILE A 90 -3.93 3.52 1.99
C ILE A 90 -2.47 3.08 1.87
N ALA A 91 -1.82 2.96 0.71
CA ALA A 91 -0.62 2.10 0.66
C ALA A 91 0.61 2.62 1.46
N CYS A 92 0.90 3.93 1.47
CA CYS A 92 1.92 4.48 2.39
C CYS A 92 1.49 4.41 3.87
N ARG A 93 0.19 4.31 4.15
CA ARG A 93 -0.38 4.13 5.49
C ARG A 93 -0.51 2.65 5.89
N LEU A 94 -0.26 1.71 4.97
CA LEU A 94 -0.28 0.28 5.26
C LEU A 94 1.09 -0.20 5.75
N TYR A 95 2.17 0.31 5.18
CA TYR A 95 3.53 -0.14 5.52
C TYR A 95 3.76 -0.16 7.04
N PRO A 96 4.33 -1.21 7.65
CA PRO A 96 4.95 -2.40 7.07
C PRO A 96 4.02 -3.51 6.60
N PHE A 97 2.71 -3.31 6.66
CA PHE A 97 1.74 -4.28 6.19
C PHE A 97 1.52 -4.18 4.67
N TYR A 98 1.26 -5.31 4.03
CA TYR A 98 0.86 -5.38 2.63
C TYR A 98 0.04 -6.65 2.38
N PRO A 99 -0.94 -6.60 1.46
CA PRO A 99 -1.67 -7.78 1.03
C PRO A 99 -0.77 -8.66 0.14
N ASN A 100 -0.89 -9.97 0.30
CA ASN A 100 -0.24 -10.98 -0.52
C ASN A 100 -1.28 -12.02 -0.97
N LEU A 101 -1.14 -12.56 -2.18
CA LEU A 101 -2.02 -13.62 -2.68
C LEU A 101 -1.29 -14.96 -2.57
N THR A 102 -1.81 -15.86 -1.74
CA THR A 102 -1.23 -17.20 -1.53
C THR A 102 -1.39 -18.09 -2.77
N THR A 103 -0.70 -19.23 -2.78
CA THR A 103 -0.84 -20.26 -3.83
C THR A 103 -2.26 -20.84 -3.93
N ASP A 104 -3.04 -20.73 -2.86
CA ASP A 104 -4.43 -21.20 -2.79
C ASP A 104 -5.45 -20.11 -3.20
N ASN A 105 -4.98 -18.97 -3.73
CA ASN A 105 -5.77 -17.79 -4.08
C ASN A 105 -6.46 -17.11 -2.88
N GLU A 106 -5.92 -17.28 -1.68
CA GLU A 106 -6.35 -16.54 -0.49
C GLU A 106 -5.54 -15.24 -0.37
N LEU A 107 -6.21 -14.15 -0.02
CA LEU A 107 -5.51 -12.92 0.32
C LEU A 107 -5.12 -12.97 1.79
N GLU A 108 -3.84 -12.79 2.06
CA GLU A 108 -3.29 -12.70 3.41
C GLU A 108 -2.67 -11.33 3.64
N LEU A 109 -2.66 -10.91 4.91
CA LEU A 109 -1.90 -9.75 5.34
C LEU A 109 -0.53 -10.23 5.80
N ARG A 110 0.53 -9.67 5.20
CA ARG A 110 1.91 -9.89 5.62
C ARG A 110 2.48 -8.60 6.20
N ILE A 111 3.57 -8.74 6.94
CA ILE A 111 4.32 -7.65 7.51
C ILE A 111 5.83 -7.80 7.22
N ASP A 112 6.46 -6.69 6.86
CA ASP A 112 7.91 -6.57 6.68
C ASP A 112 8.63 -6.41 8.02
N GLU A 113 9.27 -7.47 8.51
CA GLU A 113 10.02 -7.50 9.77
C GLU A 113 11.34 -6.73 9.73
N THR A 114 11.80 -6.30 8.56
CA THR A 114 13.01 -5.46 8.44
C THR A 114 12.72 -3.99 8.70
N CYS A 115 11.45 -3.60 8.72
CA CYS A 115 11.03 -2.26 9.09
C CYS A 115 11.31 -2.00 10.58
N PRO A 116 12.04 -0.93 10.93
CA PRO A 116 12.27 -0.55 12.33
C PRO A 116 10.98 -0.26 13.12
N LEU A 117 9.86 0.01 12.42
CA LEU A 117 8.58 0.33 13.03
C LEU A 117 7.70 -0.91 13.29
N THR A 118 8.06 -2.08 12.76
CA THR A 118 7.22 -3.30 12.82
C THR A 118 6.77 -3.65 14.23
N GLU A 119 7.69 -3.76 15.18
CA GLU A 119 7.34 -4.14 16.55
C GLU A 119 6.39 -3.12 17.20
N SER A 120 6.60 -1.82 16.95
CA SER A 120 5.71 -0.78 17.49
C SER A 120 4.32 -0.79 16.84
N LEU A 121 4.24 -1.02 15.53
CA LEU A 121 2.99 -0.96 14.76
C LEU A 121 2.15 -2.23 14.91
N VAL A 122 2.77 -3.39 15.13
CA VAL A 122 2.05 -4.64 15.42
C VAL A 122 1.37 -4.59 16.78
N MET A 123 2.00 -3.95 17.77
CA MET A 123 1.44 -3.80 19.12
C MET A 123 0.34 -2.73 19.17
N ASP A 124 0.28 -1.84 18.17
CA ASP A 124 -0.82 -0.89 18.01
C ASP A 124 -2.07 -1.59 17.43
N THR A 125 -2.88 -2.12 18.34
CA THR A 125 -4.13 -2.82 17.98
C THR A 125 -5.10 -1.95 17.18
N ALA A 126 -5.10 -0.62 17.36
CA ALA A 126 -5.96 0.28 16.61
C ALA A 126 -5.45 0.42 15.17
N TYR A 127 -4.14 0.57 14.99
CA TYR A 127 -3.50 0.57 13.67
C TYR A 127 -3.81 -0.71 12.88
N VAL A 128 -3.55 -1.88 13.49
CA VAL A 128 -3.78 -3.18 12.84
C VAL A 128 -5.26 -3.38 12.49
N SER A 129 -6.18 -3.00 13.40
CA SER A 129 -7.62 -3.07 13.15
C SER A 129 -8.05 -2.17 11.98
N ASN A 130 -7.51 -0.95 11.90
CA ASN A 130 -7.80 -0.02 10.81
C ASN A 130 -7.27 -0.53 9.47
N VAL A 131 -6.05 -1.10 9.44
CA VAL A 131 -5.46 -1.75 8.25
C VAL A 131 -6.36 -2.89 7.76
N ILE A 132 -6.72 -3.82 8.64
CA ILE A 132 -7.57 -4.97 8.28
C ILE A 132 -8.95 -4.50 7.82
N SER A 133 -9.54 -3.52 8.50
CA SER A 133 -10.86 -2.96 8.14
C SER A 133 -10.84 -2.30 6.76
N ALA A 134 -9.80 -1.52 6.45
CA ALA A 134 -9.63 -0.89 5.15
C ALA A 134 -9.46 -1.93 4.03
N LEU A 135 -8.62 -2.94 4.24
CA LEU A 135 -8.43 -4.01 3.26
C LEU A 135 -9.71 -4.83 3.04
N ASN A 136 -10.44 -5.20 4.10
CA ASN A 136 -11.71 -5.92 3.98
C ASN A 136 -12.79 -5.12 3.22
N LYS A 137 -12.72 -3.79 3.20
CA LYS A 137 -13.61 -2.95 2.38
C LYS A 137 -13.19 -2.88 0.92
N LEU A 138 -11.89 -2.90 0.64
CA LEU A 138 -11.34 -2.75 -0.70
C LEU A 138 -11.30 -4.05 -1.49
N ILE A 139 -10.93 -5.16 -0.84
CA ILE A 139 -10.74 -6.46 -1.48
C ILE A 139 -11.96 -6.89 -2.31
N PRO A 140 -13.21 -6.80 -1.81
CA PRO A 140 -14.38 -7.21 -2.58
C PRO A 140 -14.66 -6.35 -3.83
N LEU A 141 -14.01 -5.19 -3.95
CA LEU A 141 -14.19 -4.23 -5.05
C LEU A 141 -13.07 -4.30 -6.10
N ILE A 142 -11.97 -4.98 -5.78
CA ILE A 142 -10.79 -5.13 -6.64
C ILE A 142 -10.86 -6.51 -7.30
N ASP A 143 -10.77 -6.53 -8.63
CA ASP A 143 -10.90 -7.77 -9.41
C ASP A 143 -9.75 -8.74 -9.06
N ASP A 144 -10.04 -10.04 -9.00
CA ASP A 144 -9.05 -11.08 -8.67
C ASP A 144 -7.80 -11.04 -9.57
N ASP A 145 -7.96 -10.63 -10.82
CA ASP A 145 -6.85 -10.54 -11.76
C ASP A 145 -5.84 -9.45 -11.37
N TYR A 146 -6.27 -8.38 -10.69
CA TYR A 146 -5.35 -7.39 -10.12
C TYR A 146 -4.45 -8.02 -9.06
N TRP A 147 -5.02 -8.82 -8.15
CA TRP A 147 -4.24 -9.50 -7.13
C TRP A 147 -3.29 -10.54 -7.73
N LYS A 148 -3.72 -11.26 -8.77
CA LYS A 148 -2.86 -12.19 -9.50
C LYS A 148 -1.71 -11.46 -10.22
N MET A 149 -1.93 -10.26 -10.75
CA MET A 149 -0.84 -9.48 -11.35
C MET A 149 0.27 -9.18 -10.34
N LEU A 150 -0.05 -8.94 -9.07
CA LEU A 150 0.97 -8.69 -8.03
C LEU A 150 1.94 -9.88 -7.85
N ASN A 151 1.47 -11.11 -8.07
CA ASN A 151 2.31 -12.32 -8.02
C ASN A 151 3.26 -12.46 -9.23
N HIS A 152 3.06 -11.68 -10.29
CA HIS A 152 3.94 -11.65 -11.46
C HIS A 152 5.01 -10.56 -11.38
N VAL A 153 4.97 -9.71 -10.36
CA VAL A 153 6.02 -8.72 -10.12
C VAL A 153 7.34 -9.45 -9.81
N PRO A 154 8.43 -9.17 -10.53
CA PRO A 154 9.74 -9.75 -10.26
C PRO A 154 10.20 -9.53 -8.81
N SER A 155 10.76 -10.56 -8.17
CA SER A 155 11.21 -10.52 -6.76
C SER A 155 12.16 -9.36 -6.46
N HIS A 156 13.11 -9.10 -7.36
CA HIS A 156 14.08 -8.02 -7.25
C HIS A 156 13.45 -6.62 -7.24
N LEU A 157 12.20 -6.46 -7.70
CA LEU A 157 11.45 -5.22 -7.59
C LEU A 157 10.65 -5.13 -6.29
N TRP A 158 10.25 -6.23 -5.65
CA TRP A 158 9.48 -6.17 -4.39
C TRP A 158 10.33 -5.87 -3.15
N ASP A 159 11.60 -6.31 -3.17
CA ASP A 159 12.64 -6.21 -2.13
C ASP A 159 13.06 -7.60 -1.63
N GLU A 160 14.12 -8.15 -2.23
CA GLU A 160 14.69 -9.45 -1.84
C GLU A 160 15.33 -9.44 -0.45
N THR A 161 15.46 -8.26 0.19
CA THR A 161 16.05 -8.11 1.52
C THR A 161 15.02 -8.13 2.64
N CYS A 162 13.72 -8.01 2.32
CA CYS A 162 12.65 -8.03 3.31
C CYS A 162 12.46 -9.44 3.91
N LYS A 163 12.34 -9.49 5.24
CA LYS A 163 11.86 -10.66 5.97
C LYS A 163 10.38 -10.48 6.25
N GLU A 164 9.59 -11.51 6.00
CA GLU A 164 8.15 -11.37 5.96
C GLU A 164 7.48 -12.34 6.93
N ARG A 165 6.53 -11.84 7.72
CA ARG A 165 5.69 -12.66 8.60
C ARG A 165 4.22 -12.55 8.21
N ARG A 166 3.52 -13.68 8.25
CA ARG A 166 2.07 -13.73 8.08
C ARG A 166 1.36 -13.18 9.32
N VAL A 167 0.38 -12.31 9.11
CA VAL A 167 -0.45 -11.70 10.16
C VAL A 167 -1.79 -12.43 10.26
N CYS A 168 -2.56 -12.48 9.17
CA CYS A 168 -3.87 -13.13 9.12
C CYS A 168 -4.34 -13.37 7.66
N ILE A 169 -5.42 -14.15 7.48
CA ILE A 169 -6.17 -14.19 6.21
C ILE A 169 -7.15 -13.02 6.18
N LEU A 170 -7.20 -12.33 5.05
CA LEU A 170 -8.16 -11.28 4.76
C LEU A 170 -9.43 -11.91 4.20
N ARG A 171 -10.60 -11.40 4.61
CA ARG A 171 -11.86 -11.94 4.11
C ARG A 171 -12.11 -11.37 2.71
N LYS A 172 -12.38 -12.26 1.75
CA LYS A 172 -13.00 -11.88 0.48
C LYS A 172 -14.47 -11.54 0.67
#